data_AF-A0A3G6TH60-F1
#
_entry.id   AF-A0A3G6TH60-F1
#
_cell.length_a   1.000
_cell.length_b   1.000
_cell.length_c   1.000
_cell.angle_alpha   90.00
_cell.angle_beta   90.00
_cell.angle_gamma   90.00
#
_symmetry.space_group_name_H-M   'P 1'
#
loop_
_entity.id
_entity.type
_entity.pdbx_description
1 polymer ?
#
loop_
_entity_poly.entity_id
_entity_poly.type
_entity_poly.pdbx_seq_one_letter_code
_entity_poly.pdbx_strand_id
1 'polypeptide(L)'
;MACRKERYLDMKVYALRGWAQFAEEKDISRLVDRMKISLAKTEKTTPYNYQEYELLRGKNALPFLVEKYDYRSFRELLEQVNEQYERMPDAFKGHMTTDEYGKLFI
;
A
#
# COMPACT_ATOMS: atom_id res chain seq x y z
N MET A 1 -22.25 6.05 -8.10
CA MET A 1 -20.98 6.72 -8.49
C MET A 1 -20.30 7.23 -7.22
N ALA A 2 -19.40 6.45 -6.61
CA ALA A 2 -18.73 6.85 -5.37
C ALA A 2 -17.22 6.54 -5.43
N CYS A 3 -16.57 6.92 -6.52
CA CYS A 3 -15.12 6.78 -6.69
C CYS A 3 -14.55 8.09 -7.24
N ARG A 4 -14.83 9.20 -6.54
CA ARG A 4 -14.37 10.54 -6.94
C ARG A 4 -13.70 11.21 -5.74
N LYS A 5 -12.36 11.13 -5.73
CA LYS A 5 -11.39 11.63 -4.73
C LYS A 5 -11.13 10.75 -3.52
N GLU A 6 -10.74 9.49 -3.72
CA GLU A 6 -10.02 8.76 -2.67
C GLU A 6 -8.58 9.25 -2.65
N ARG A 7 -8.31 10.19 -1.73
CA ARG A 7 -7.05 10.94 -1.63
C ARG A 7 -5.95 10.18 -0.91
N TYR A 8 -6.29 9.09 -0.21
CA TYR A 8 -5.37 8.35 0.65
C TYR A 8 -5.13 6.92 0.11
N LEU A 9 -3.87 6.49 0.13
CA LEU A 9 -3.41 5.19 -0.38
C LEU A 9 -3.90 3.99 0.46
N ASP A 10 -4.22 4.20 1.73
CA ASP A 10 -4.78 3.21 2.65
C ASP A 10 -6.16 2.69 2.20
N MET A 11 -7.07 3.59 1.77
CA MET A 11 -8.37 3.21 1.24
C MET A 11 -8.26 2.37 -0.04
N LYS A 12 -7.20 2.59 -0.84
CA LYS A 12 -6.92 1.77 -2.02
C LYS A 12 -6.51 0.35 -1.65
N VAL A 13 -5.85 0.12 -0.52
CA VAL A 13 -5.53 -1.24 -0.03
C VAL A 13 -6.80 -1.97 0.41
N TYR A 14 -7.73 -1.29 1.09
CA TYR A 14 -9.03 -1.88 1.40
C TYR A 14 -9.84 -2.21 0.15
N ALA A 15 -9.78 -1.35 -0.87
CA ALA A 15 -10.37 -1.64 -2.17
C ALA A 15 -9.71 -2.88 -2.81
N LEU A 16 -8.37 -2.95 -2.85
CA LEU A 16 -7.65 -4.14 -3.34
C LEU A 16 -8.07 -5.40 -2.59
N ARG A 17 -8.23 -5.34 -1.26
CA ARG A 17 -8.67 -6.46 -0.44
C ARG A 17 -10.05 -6.96 -0.84
N GLY A 18 -11.00 -6.04 -1.01
CA GLY A 18 -12.36 -6.37 -1.42
C GLY A 18 -12.40 -6.96 -2.84
N TRP A 19 -11.61 -6.42 -3.76
CA TRP A 19 -11.56 -6.91 -5.14
C TRP A 19 -10.86 -8.27 -5.24
N ALA A 20 -9.77 -8.48 -4.51
CA ALA A 20 -9.05 -9.75 -4.48
C ALA A 20 -9.88 -10.92 -3.95
N GLN A 21 -10.94 -10.64 -3.19
CA GLN A 21 -11.88 -11.66 -2.76
C GLN A 21 -12.72 -12.24 -3.90
N PHE A 22 -12.91 -11.49 -4.99
CA PHE A 22 -13.82 -11.84 -6.08
C PHE A 22 -13.15 -11.87 -7.48
N ALA A 23 -11.85 -11.59 -7.57
CA ALA A 23 -11.14 -11.48 -8.83
C ALA A 23 -9.80 -12.23 -8.82
N GLU A 24 -9.38 -12.67 -10.00
CA GLU A 24 -8.07 -13.28 -10.21
C GLU A 24 -6.97 -12.23 -10.37
N GLU A 25 -5.71 -12.64 -10.21
CA GLU A 25 -4.56 -11.76 -10.36
C GLU A 25 -4.57 -10.97 -11.68
N LYS A 26 -4.96 -11.61 -12.80
CA LYS A 26 -5.00 -10.96 -14.12
C LYS A 26 -5.88 -9.69 -14.13
N ASP A 27 -6.98 -9.70 -13.38
CA ASP A 27 -7.94 -8.60 -13.32
C ASP A 27 -7.47 -7.50 -12.36
N ILE A 28 -6.75 -7.89 -11.31
CA ILE A 28 -6.24 -7.00 -10.27
C ILE A 28 -4.93 -6.33 -10.69
N SER A 29 -4.11 -7.01 -11.49
CA SER A 29 -2.80 -6.53 -11.96
C SER A 29 -2.86 -5.11 -12.56
N ARG A 30 -3.87 -4.83 -13.38
CA ARG A 30 -4.10 -3.50 -13.98
C ARG A 30 -4.40 -2.41 -12.96
N LEU A 31 -4.99 -2.76 -11.82
CA LEU A 31 -5.24 -1.83 -10.72
C LEU A 31 -3.96 -1.62 -9.92
N VAL A 32 -3.23 -2.70 -9.64
CA VAL A 32 -1.93 -2.67 -8.97
C VAL A 32 -0.92 -1.85 -9.75
N ASP A 33 -0.85 -1.99 -11.07
CA ASP A 33 0.06 -1.21 -11.93
C ASP A 33 -0.25 0.30 -11.85
N ARG A 34 -1.52 0.68 -11.81
CA ARG A 34 -1.93 2.07 -11.61
C ARG A 34 -1.53 2.60 -10.23
N MET A 35 -1.56 1.75 -9.19
CA MET A 35 -1.06 2.10 -7.87
C MET A 35 0.46 2.25 -7.86
N LYS A 36 1.23 1.32 -8.46
CA LYS A 36 2.68 1.40 -8.61
C LYS A 36 3.12 2.73 -9.27
N ILE A 37 2.45 3.11 -10.36
CA ILE A 37 2.70 4.39 -11.06
C ILE A 37 2.37 5.58 -10.17
N SER A 38 1.29 5.52 -9.40
CA SER A 38 0.91 6.61 -8.49
C SER A 38 1.93 6.78 -7.37
N LEU A 39 2.38 5.68 -6.75
CA LEU A 39 3.41 5.68 -5.71
C LEU A 39 4.74 6.25 -6.21
N ALA A 40 5.17 5.87 -7.40
CA ALA A 40 6.38 6.41 -8.03
C ALA A 40 6.29 7.91 -8.30
N LYS A 41 5.08 8.44 -8.58
CA LYS A 41 4.86 9.88 -8.70
C LYS A 41 4.86 10.58 -7.34
N THR A 42 4.19 10.00 -6.34
CA THR A 42 4.13 10.54 -4.98
C THR A 42 5.52 10.71 -4.37
N GLU A 43 6.42 9.74 -4.56
CA GLU A 43 7.82 9.84 -4.10
C GLU A 43 8.51 11.11 -4.62
N LYS A 44 8.20 11.55 -5.84
CA LYS A 44 8.80 12.75 -6.46
C LYS A 44 8.10 14.04 -6.06
N THR A 45 6.78 14.05 -5.93
CA THR A 45 6.00 15.28 -5.72
C THR A 45 5.78 15.61 -4.25
N THR A 46 5.73 14.57 -3.40
CA THR A 46 5.54 14.67 -1.95
C THR A 46 6.52 13.73 -1.27
N PRO A 47 7.84 14.02 -1.37
CA PRO A 47 8.85 13.21 -0.70
C PRO A 47 8.56 13.22 0.82
N TYR A 48 8.69 12.08 1.47
CA TYR A 48 8.47 11.89 2.91
C TYR A 48 7.01 11.83 3.40
N ASN A 49 6.08 11.37 2.57
CA ASN A 49 4.75 10.98 3.07
C ASN A 49 4.79 9.67 3.88
N TYR A 50 5.60 9.62 4.93
CA TYR A 50 5.94 8.40 5.67
C TYR A 50 4.71 7.71 6.27
N GLN A 51 3.72 8.49 6.70
CA GLN A 51 2.46 7.97 7.26
C GLN A 51 1.77 7.01 6.29
N GLU A 52 1.75 7.33 4.99
CA GLU A 52 1.17 6.44 3.99
C GLU A 52 1.98 5.15 3.82
N TYR A 53 3.30 5.23 3.81
CA TYR A 53 4.14 4.04 3.67
C TYR A 53 4.05 3.12 4.89
N GLU A 54 4.02 3.67 6.10
CA GLU A 54 3.87 2.89 7.33
C GLU A 54 2.50 2.19 7.40
N LEU A 55 1.44 2.86 6.95
CA LEU A 55 0.12 2.25 6.81
C LEU A 55 0.12 1.12 5.78
N LEU A 56 0.73 1.32 4.61
CA LEU A 56 0.82 0.30 3.55
C LEU A 56 1.63 -0.93 3.98
N ARG A 57 2.68 -0.71 4.78
CA ARG A 57 3.56 -1.76 5.35
C ARG A 57 2.98 -2.43 6.59
N GLY A 58 1.88 -1.90 7.13
CA GLY A 58 1.19 -2.48 8.27
C GLY A 58 0.76 -3.93 8.02
N LYS A 59 0.80 -4.79 9.05
CA LYS A 59 0.55 -6.24 8.91
C LYS A 59 -0.77 -6.56 8.20
N ASN A 60 -1.81 -5.76 8.43
CA ASN A 60 -3.15 -5.94 7.84
C ASN A 60 -3.38 -5.24 6.49
N ALA A 61 -2.35 -4.64 5.92
CA ALA A 61 -2.42 -3.94 4.65
C ALA A 61 -1.85 -4.81 3.51
N LEU A 62 -0.78 -4.36 2.82
CA LEU A 62 -0.17 -5.12 1.73
C LEU A 62 0.42 -6.48 2.18
N PRO A 63 1.11 -6.61 3.32
CA PRO A 63 1.60 -7.89 3.82
C PRO A 63 0.49 -8.96 3.91
N PHE A 64 -0.67 -8.60 4.48
CA PHE A 64 -1.82 -9.51 4.53
C PHE A 64 -2.31 -9.93 3.13
N LEU A 65 -2.34 -9.02 2.15
CA LEU A 65 -2.74 -9.35 0.79
C LEU A 65 -1.75 -10.31 0.11
N VAL A 66 -0.45 -10.11 0.35
CA VAL A 66 0.60 -11.01 -0.12
C VAL A 66 0.45 -12.39 0.52
N GLU A 67 0.30 -12.46 1.84
CA GLU A 67 0.16 -13.72 2.56
C GLU A 67 -1.10 -14.50 2.15
N LYS A 68 -2.22 -13.80 1.98
CA LYS A 68 -3.52 -14.43 1.71
C LYS A 68 -3.69 -14.89 0.26
N TYR A 69 -3.27 -14.08 -0.71
CA TYR A 69 -3.57 -14.32 -2.13
C TYR A 69 -2.36 -14.78 -2.94
N ASP A 70 -1.15 -14.51 -2.45
CA ASP A 70 0.11 -14.86 -3.07
C ASP A 70 0.31 -14.41 -4.53
N TYR A 71 -0.35 -13.32 -4.91
CA TYR A 71 -0.23 -12.75 -6.25
C TYR A 71 1.13 -12.07 -6.42
N ARG A 72 1.80 -12.35 -7.55
CA ARG A 72 3.07 -11.72 -7.91
C ARG A 72 2.96 -10.21 -7.92
N SER A 73 1.87 -9.66 -8.46
CA SER A 73 1.59 -8.23 -8.51
C SER A 73 1.55 -7.59 -7.11
N PHE A 74 1.03 -8.28 -6.09
CA PHE A 74 1.06 -7.79 -4.71
C PHE A 74 2.45 -7.84 -4.09
N ARG A 75 3.23 -8.90 -4.36
CA ARG A 75 4.63 -9.00 -3.92
C ARG A 75 5.47 -7.84 -4.48
N GLU A 76 5.35 -7.59 -5.79
CA GLU A 76 6.05 -6.47 -6.46
C GLU A 76 5.62 -5.09 -5.91
N LEU A 77 4.33 -4.91 -5.61
CA LEU A 77 3.84 -3.67 -5.01
C LEU A 77 4.40 -3.48 -3.60
N LEU A 78 4.42 -4.52 -2.78
CA LEU A 78 4.99 -4.49 -1.43
C LEU A 78 6.50 -4.20 -1.46
N GLU A 79 7.23 -4.81 -2.40
CA GLU A 79 8.66 -4.55 -2.63
C GLU A 79 8.90 -3.08 -2.96
N GLN A 80 8.17 -2.51 -3.93
CA GLN A 80 8.27 -1.09 -4.26
C GLN A 80 8.03 -0.18 -3.04
N VAL A 81 6.98 -0.47 -2.25
CA VAL A 81 6.66 0.31 -1.04
C VAL A 81 7.80 0.23 -0.03
N ASN A 82 8.37 -0.96 0.19
CA ASN A 82 9.50 -1.14 1.11
C ASN A 82 10.75 -0.39 0.63
N GLU A 83 11.12 -0.49 -0.65
CA GLU A 83 12.28 0.21 -1.19
C GLU A 83 12.16 1.73 -1.12
N GLN A 84 10.97 2.27 -1.42
CA GLN A 84 10.70 3.70 -1.34
C GLN A 84 10.72 4.20 0.10
N TYR A 85 10.19 3.41 1.04
CA TYR A 85 10.28 3.71 2.46
C TYR A 85 11.72 3.69 2.95
N GLU A 86 12.52 2.69 2.58
CA GLU A 86 13.91 2.60 3.02
C GLU A 86 14.81 3.72 2.50
N ARG A 87 14.47 4.29 1.33
CA ARG A 87 15.12 5.50 0.80
C ARG A 87 14.82 6.77 1.60
N MET A 88 13.81 6.79 2.47
CA MET A 88 13.51 7.95 3.31
C MET A 88 14.58 8.16 4.38
N PRO A 89 14.85 9.40 4.80
CA PRO A 89 15.69 9.67 5.96
C PRO A 89 15.08 9.05 7.22
N ASP A 90 15.92 8.54 8.13
CA ASP A 90 15.48 7.87 9.36
C ASP A 90 14.59 8.75 10.26
N ALA A 91 14.76 10.08 10.18
CA ALA A 91 13.91 11.05 10.87
C ALA A 91 12.42 10.96 10.47
N PHE A 92 12.10 10.29 9.37
CA PHE A 92 10.73 10.07 8.88
C PHE A 92 10.31 8.60 8.95
N LYS A 93 11.02 7.74 9.68
CA LYS A 93 10.70 6.32 9.82
C LYS A 93 10.34 5.95 11.25
N GLY A 94 9.46 4.96 11.42
CA GLY A 94 9.13 4.34 12.70
C GLY A 94 8.16 5.16 13.56
N HIS A 95 7.36 6.04 12.95
CA HIS A 95 6.45 6.95 13.64
C HIS A 95 5.05 6.34 13.87
N MET A 96 4.63 5.43 13.00
CA MET A 96 3.35 4.75 13.10
C MET A 96 3.57 3.24 13.00
N THR A 97 3.16 2.53 14.05
CA THR A 97 3.10 1.05 14.02
C THR A 97 1.64 0.64 14.06
N THR A 98 1.24 -0.28 13.18
CA THR A 98 -0.09 -0.91 13.24
C THR A 98 0.00 -2.30 13.85
N ASP A 99 -0.91 -2.61 14.77
CA ASP A 99 -1.01 -3.98 15.31
C ASP A 99 -1.64 -4.96 14.31
N GLU A 100 -1.76 -6.20 14.78
CA GLU A 100 -2.44 -7.31 14.10
C GLU A 100 -3.94 -7.10 13.85
N TYR A 101 -4.54 -6.00 14.32
CA TYR A 101 -5.91 -5.58 14.00
C TYR A 101 -5.97 -4.31 13.14
N GLY A 102 -4.81 -3.73 12.80
CA GLY A 102 -4.71 -2.51 11.99
C GLY A 102 -4.92 -1.25 12.83
N LYS A 103 -4.90 -1.37 14.16
CA LYS A 103 -4.98 -0.23 15.08
C LYS A 103 -3.65 0.51 15.09
N LEU A 104 -3.72 1.83 14.94
CA LEU A 104 -2.56 2.71 14.95
C LEU A 104 -2.06 2.92 16.38
N PHE A 105 -0.75 2.77 16.57
CA PHE A 105 0.01 3.24 17.73
C PHE A 105 0.88 4.39 17.22
N ILE A 106 0.74 5.55 17.86
CA ILE A 106 1.50 6.78 17.64
C ILE A 106 2.34 7.03 18.89
#